data_AF-A0A3M0Z3E0-F1
#
_entry.id   AF-A0A3M0Z3E0-F1
#
_cell.length_a   1.000
_cell.length_b   1.000
_cell.length_c   1.000
_cell.angle_alpha   90.00
_cell.angle_beta   90.00
_cell.angle_gamma   90.00
#
_symmetry.space_group_name_H-M   'P 1'
#
loop_
_entity.id
_entity.type
_entity.pdbx_description
1 polymer ?
#
loop_
_entity_poly.entity_id
_entity_poly.type
_entity_poly.pdbx_seq_one_letter_code
_entity_poly.pdbx_strand_id
1 'polypeptide(L)'
;MNKLLQTSLIPNQNCLKFCCLKVVNMSVLNVFTNQYSVNKTLRFELKPVGKTVEMLEKAKIFQKDEVIQHKYKATKPYIDQLHREFISEALQNAKLNWLNDEYLNVYKCWKTNRKDYEKELKNKEQNLRAEIVELFNKKAKDWSMRYPGLKNDNIDILFEEDAFERILKVRFGDNPSTLILDPSTGKQISIFDSWKGFKVYFSKFFKTRENFYKDDGTETAIATRIVNQNLRIFCDNVILYENLRNKIDFSEVFENFGNSISIKEFFDISSYNSCLLQNGIDSYNKIIGGETLQNGEKKKGLNELINEYRQKTREKVQFFKKLYNQIHYEKGKVFLDEIKNEKDLIEKLERLVDTAKLKTDLIQALFKDFYENQEKYNLYQIYLSKQAINTISYKWTDRPEAFREKLYQQLKKGKLVKTSKPEELVNSLPDFIALGHIKDMLEDESEILVPWKVRYFAIQNFAGKNQWNQFLAILNYELMSQIETDTTTQDTNASSSLKSSFYDNLQEISKLLQNFTLDDKSKITIK
;
A
#
# COMPACT_ATOMS: atom_id res chain seq x y z
N MET A 1 -60.73 8.08 28.35
CA MET A 1 -61.44 9.25 28.92
C MET A 1 -61.95 10.10 27.78
N ASN A 2 -63.27 10.20 27.72
CA ASN A 2 -64.06 10.95 26.75
C ASN A 2 -63.71 12.45 26.72
N LYS A 3 -63.72 13.05 25.53
CA LYS A 3 -64.65 14.16 25.22
C LYS A 3 -64.75 14.39 23.70
N LEU A 4 -65.86 13.86 23.17
CA LEU A 4 -66.57 14.40 22.03
C LEU A 4 -67.04 15.83 22.34
N LEU A 5 -67.08 16.68 21.31
CA LEU A 5 -68.15 17.66 21.10
C LEU A 5 -68.35 17.86 19.60
N GLN A 6 -69.36 17.16 19.08
CA GLN A 6 -70.11 17.52 17.88
C GLN A 6 -71.19 18.55 18.26
N THR A 7 -71.47 19.49 17.36
CA THR A 7 -72.82 20.04 17.05
C THR A 7 -72.69 20.86 15.74
N SER A 8 -73.22 20.39 14.61
CA SER A 8 -74.59 20.59 14.04
C SER A 8 -74.54 21.61 12.87
N LEU A 9 -74.53 21.18 11.60
CA LEU A 9 -75.68 21.04 10.67
C LEU A 9 -76.57 22.28 10.52
N ILE A 10 -76.55 22.92 9.33
CA ILE A 10 -77.65 22.97 8.33
C ILE A 10 -77.19 23.80 7.09
N PRO A 11 -77.62 23.44 5.86
CA PRO A 11 -77.06 23.93 4.61
C PRO A 11 -77.84 25.12 4.05
N ASN A 12 -77.18 26.01 3.31
CA ASN A 12 -77.88 26.96 2.43
C ASN A 12 -77.27 26.90 1.02
N GLN A 13 -78.08 26.41 0.09
CA GLN A 13 -77.83 26.43 -1.34
C GLN A 13 -77.93 27.87 -1.88
N ASN A 14 -77.36 28.06 -3.08
CA ASN A 14 -77.46 29.20 -3.99
C ASN A 14 -76.49 30.36 -3.76
N CYS A 15 -75.34 30.31 -4.44
CA CYS A 15 -75.26 30.92 -5.77
C CYS A 15 -73.88 30.67 -6.38
N LEU A 16 -73.88 30.06 -7.56
CA LEU A 16 -72.75 29.95 -8.47
C LEU A 16 -72.03 31.30 -8.63
N LYS A 17 -70.82 31.41 -8.10
CA LYS A 17 -69.78 32.22 -8.72
C LYS A 17 -68.67 31.28 -9.14
N PHE A 18 -68.65 30.99 -10.45
CA PHE A 18 -67.52 30.48 -11.18
C PHE A 18 -66.27 31.29 -10.81
N CYS A 19 -65.52 30.81 -9.82
CA CYS A 19 -64.13 31.19 -9.66
C CYS A 19 -63.36 30.01 -10.20
N CYS A 20 -62.78 30.18 -11.40
CA CYS A 20 -61.88 29.21 -12.01
C CYS A 20 -60.89 28.71 -10.97
N LEU A 21 -61.14 27.51 -10.43
CA LEU A 21 -60.10 26.68 -9.84
C LEU A 21 -59.19 26.31 -11.01
N LYS A 22 -58.24 27.21 -11.31
CA LYS A 22 -56.93 26.77 -11.78
C LYS A 22 -56.45 25.82 -10.68
N VAL A 23 -56.64 24.53 -10.89
CA VAL A 23 -55.78 23.52 -10.30
C VAL A 23 -54.41 23.82 -10.89
N VAL A 24 -53.71 24.79 -10.28
CA VAL A 24 -52.29 24.95 -10.49
C VAL A 24 -51.74 23.66 -9.92
N ASN A 25 -51.26 22.80 -10.81
CA ASN A 25 -50.46 21.64 -10.47
C ASN A 25 -49.13 22.19 -9.90
N MET A 26 -49.18 22.82 -8.73
CA MET A 26 -48.03 23.37 -8.04
C MET A 26 -47.30 22.16 -7.49
N SER A 27 -46.32 21.70 -8.28
CA SER A 27 -45.39 20.68 -7.85
C SER A 27 -44.85 21.12 -6.49
N VAL A 28 -45.02 20.27 -5.47
CA VAL A 28 -44.45 20.45 -4.13
C VAL A 28 -42.93 20.70 -4.22
N LEU A 29 -42.30 20.27 -5.32
CA LEU A 29 -40.88 20.46 -5.60
C LEU A 29 -40.47 21.91 -5.94
N ASN A 30 -41.41 22.78 -6.32
CA ASN A 30 -41.08 24.18 -6.64
C ASN A 30 -40.55 24.96 -5.43
N VAL A 31 -40.88 24.49 -4.22
CA VAL A 31 -40.35 25.01 -2.95
C VAL A 31 -38.84 24.77 -2.81
N PHE A 32 -38.26 23.82 -3.56
CA PHE A 32 -36.83 23.48 -3.52
C PHE A 32 -35.99 24.20 -4.59
N THR A 33 -36.42 25.38 -5.05
CA THR A 33 -35.62 26.23 -5.94
C THR A 33 -34.87 27.30 -5.13
N ASN A 34 -33.67 27.70 -5.57
CA ASN A 34 -32.82 28.72 -4.91
C ASN A 34 -32.45 28.45 -3.43
N GLN A 35 -32.35 27.18 -3.04
CA GLN A 35 -32.11 26.80 -1.64
C GLN A 35 -30.66 27.01 -1.18
N TYR A 36 -29.69 26.91 -2.09
CA TYR A 36 -28.28 27.11 -1.80
C TYR A 36 -27.52 27.46 -3.08
N SER A 37 -26.39 28.14 -2.91
CA SER A 37 -25.49 28.48 -4.00
C SER A 37 -24.70 27.27 -4.48
N VAL A 38 -24.49 27.17 -5.80
CA VAL A 38 -23.66 26.13 -6.41
C VAL A 38 -22.62 26.79 -7.29
N ASN A 39 -21.35 26.53 -7.01
CA ASN A 39 -20.25 26.99 -7.85
C ASN A 39 -20.18 26.13 -9.12
N LYS A 40 -20.29 26.76 -10.30
CA LYS A 40 -20.13 26.11 -11.61
C LYS A 40 -19.01 26.80 -12.37
N THR A 41 -18.13 26.01 -12.99
CA THR A 41 -17.06 26.51 -13.86
C THR A 41 -17.43 26.18 -15.30
N LEU A 42 -17.67 27.20 -16.12
CA LEU A 42 -17.89 27.06 -17.55
C LEU A 42 -16.55 27.15 -18.29
N ARG A 43 -16.41 26.40 -19.40
CA ARG A 43 -15.20 26.39 -20.23
C ARG A 43 -15.61 26.61 -21.67
N PHE A 44 -14.94 27.55 -22.34
CA PHE A 44 -15.20 27.93 -23.73
C PHE A 44 -13.87 28.00 -24.49
N GLU A 45 -13.95 27.78 -25.79
CA GLU A 45 -12.86 28.08 -26.72
C GLU A 45 -12.75 29.59 -26.90
N LEU A 46 -11.54 30.14 -26.84
CA LEU A 46 -11.27 31.55 -27.13
C LEU A 46 -10.78 31.68 -28.57
N LYS A 47 -11.66 32.17 -29.46
CA LYS A 47 -11.32 32.42 -30.86
C LYS A 47 -10.75 33.84 -31.01
N PRO A 48 -9.50 33.99 -31.47
CA PRO A 48 -8.88 35.31 -31.62
C PRO A 48 -9.59 36.11 -32.73
N VAL A 49 -9.65 37.44 -32.58
CA VAL A 49 -10.39 38.34 -33.49
C VAL A 49 -9.43 39.36 -34.13
N GLY A 50 -9.54 39.58 -35.44
CA GLY A 50 -8.72 40.55 -36.16
C GLY A 50 -7.22 40.22 -36.06
N LYS A 51 -6.41 41.20 -35.65
CA LYS A 51 -4.93 41.09 -35.58
C LYS A 51 -4.40 40.47 -34.28
N THR A 52 -5.27 39.95 -33.41
CA THR A 52 -4.85 39.41 -32.11
C THR A 52 -3.83 38.28 -32.26
N VAL A 53 -3.99 37.37 -33.24
CA VAL A 53 -3.03 36.27 -33.48
C VAL A 53 -1.65 36.82 -33.83
N GLU A 54 -1.58 37.71 -34.83
CA GLU A 54 -0.32 38.31 -35.29
C GLU A 54 0.41 39.03 -34.13
N MET A 55 -0.32 39.74 -33.27
CA MET A 55 0.26 40.43 -32.11
C MET A 55 0.81 39.45 -31.08
N LEU A 56 0.10 38.36 -30.78
CA LEU A 56 0.54 37.35 -29.81
C LEU A 56 1.77 36.59 -30.31
N GLU A 57 1.81 36.25 -31.59
CA GLU A 57 2.95 35.59 -32.24
C GLU A 57 4.16 36.51 -32.30
N LYS A 58 3.99 37.77 -32.73
CA LYS A 58 5.06 38.76 -32.77
C LYS A 58 5.65 39.03 -31.38
N ALA A 59 4.80 39.06 -30.35
CA ALA A 59 5.23 39.21 -28.95
C ALA A 59 5.75 37.91 -28.31
N LYS A 60 5.67 36.77 -29.02
CA LYS A 60 6.06 35.43 -28.57
C LYS A 60 5.43 35.03 -27.23
N ILE A 61 4.17 35.38 -27.01
CA ILE A 61 3.48 35.19 -25.72
C ILE A 61 3.41 33.70 -25.35
N PHE A 62 2.99 32.84 -26.27
CA PHE A 62 2.86 31.41 -25.99
C PHE A 62 4.17 30.73 -25.57
N GLN A 63 5.28 31.10 -26.21
CA GLN A 63 6.62 30.58 -25.86
C GLN A 63 7.04 31.08 -24.46
N LYS A 64 6.76 32.35 -24.14
CA LYS A 64 7.04 32.91 -22.81
C LYS A 64 6.21 32.21 -21.72
N ASP A 65 4.92 31.99 -21.98
CA ASP A 65 4.01 31.31 -21.04
C ASP A 65 4.42 29.84 -20.83
N GLU A 66 4.82 29.14 -21.88
CA GLU A 66 5.34 27.77 -21.79
C GLU A 66 6.62 27.72 -20.94
N VAL A 67 7.55 28.64 -21.14
CA VAL A 67 8.78 28.76 -20.35
C VAL A 67 8.45 29.06 -18.87
N ILE A 68 7.52 29.99 -18.59
CA ILE A 68 7.08 30.27 -17.21
C ILE A 68 6.46 29.03 -16.59
N GLN A 69 5.62 28.30 -17.33
CA GLN A 69 4.99 27.09 -16.84
C GLN A 69 5.99 25.96 -16.58
N HIS A 70 7.01 25.81 -17.43
CA HIS A 70 8.11 24.88 -17.20
C HIS A 70 8.89 25.25 -15.94
N LYS A 71 9.27 26.54 -15.81
CA LYS A 71 9.96 27.03 -14.61
C LYS A 71 9.12 26.79 -13.36
N TYR A 72 7.82 27.05 -13.43
CA TYR A 72 6.89 26.85 -12.33
C TYR A 72 6.89 25.38 -11.89
N LYS A 73 6.72 24.44 -12.83
CA LYS A 73 6.78 23.01 -12.55
C LYS A 73 8.12 22.59 -11.94
N ALA A 74 9.24 23.10 -12.46
CA ALA A 74 10.57 22.80 -11.95
C ALA A 74 10.86 23.40 -10.57
N THR A 75 10.25 24.53 -10.21
CA THR A 75 10.45 25.18 -8.90
C THR A 75 9.67 24.50 -7.77
N LYS A 76 8.49 23.95 -8.06
CA LYS A 76 7.60 23.34 -7.05
C LYS A 76 8.26 22.27 -6.18
N PRO A 77 9.02 21.29 -6.73
CA PRO A 77 9.69 20.28 -5.93
C PRO A 77 10.61 20.87 -4.87
N TYR A 78 11.29 21.99 -5.17
CA TYR A 78 12.19 22.65 -4.23
C TYR A 78 11.45 23.40 -3.11
N ILE A 79 10.29 24.01 -3.42
CA ILE A 79 9.43 24.57 -2.36
C ILE A 79 8.89 23.45 -1.47
N ASP A 80 8.45 22.34 -2.08
CA ASP A 80 7.96 21.17 -1.35
C ASP A 80 9.08 20.56 -0.48
N GLN A 81 10.30 20.46 -1.00
CA GLN A 81 11.49 20.04 -0.25
C GLN A 81 11.79 21.02 0.90
N LEU A 82 11.71 22.32 0.65
CA LEU A 82 11.89 23.34 1.68
C LEU A 82 10.93 23.14 2.85
N HIS A 83 9.64 22.92 2.57
CA HIS A 83 8.65 22.65 3.61
C HIS A 83 8.99 21.37 4.38
N ARG A 84 9.38 20.28 3.69
CA ARG A 84 9.78 19.03 4.36
C ARG A 84 10.98 19.24 5.30
N GLU A 85 12.01 19.94 4.84
CA GLU A 85 13.19 20.25 5.64
C GLU A 85 12.84 21.14 6.84
N PHE A 86 12.03 22.18 6.63
CA PHE A 86 11.55 23.05 7.70
C PHE A 86 10.77 22.27 8.78
N ILE A 87 9.82 21.43 8.37
CA ILE A 87 9.00 20.61 9.28
C ILE A 87 9.89 19.64 10.05
N SER A 88 10.84 19.00 9.36
CA SER A 88 11.82 18.10 9.98
C SER A 88 12.63 18.85 11.03
N GLU A 89 13.24 19.98 10.68
CA GLU A 89 14.04 20.80 11.62
C GLU A 89 13.21 21.31 12.82
N ALA A 90 11.92 21.61 12.62
CA ALA A 90 11.05 22.13 13.68
C ALA A 90 10.61 21.07 14.70
N LEU A 91 10.36 19.84 14.24
CA LEU A 91 9.82 18.75 15.09
C LEU A 91 10.88 17.74 15.51
N GLN A 92 12.09 17.80 14.95
CA GLN A 92 13.17 16.92 15.31
C GLN A 92 13.48 17.05 16.81
N ASN A 93 13.45 15.91 17.51
CA ASN A 93 13.67 15.82 18.96
C ASN A 93 12.67 16.64 19.81
N ALA A 94 11.55 17.07 19.23
CA ALA A 94 10.53 17.79 19.99
C ALA A 94 9.92 16.89 21.07
N LYS A 95 9.71 17.46 22.25
CA LYS A 95 8.97 16.85 23.36
C LYS A 95 7.77 17.72 23.66
N LEU A 96 6.58 17.19 23.41
CA LEU A 96 5.33 17.91 23.65
C LEU A 96 5.00 17.88 25.15
N ASN A 97 4.86 19.05 25.77
CA ASN A 97 4.60 19.18 27.19
C ASN A 97 3.19 18.73 27.57
N TRP A 98 2.23 18.96 26.68
CA TRP A 98 0.84 18.52 26.87
C TRP A 98 0.64 17.02 26.60
N LEU A 99 1.69 16.31 26.16
CA LEU A 99 1.67 14.87 25.94
C LEU A 99 2.19 14.14 27.19
N ASN A 100 1.26 13.75 28.06
CA ASN A 100 1.56 13.14 29.34
C ASN A 100 0.49 12.08 29.70
N ASP A 101 0.64 11.44 30.85
CA ASP A 101 -0.31 10.44 31.34
C ASP A 101 -1.73 10.98 31.55
N GLU A 102 -1.86 12.28 31.85
CA GLU A 102 -3.17 12.94 31.98
C GLU A 102 -3.94 12.87 30.65
N TYR A 103 -3.28 13.14 29.52
CA TYR A 103 -3.90 12.99 28.20
C TYR A 103 -4.36 11.55 27.96
N LEU A 104 -3.50 10.57 28.24
CA LEU A 104 -3.83 9.15 28.06
C LEU A 104 -5.03 8.74 28.93
N ASN A 105 -5.08 9.22 30.17
CA ASN A 105 -6.20 8.97 31.09
C ASN A 105 -7.51 9.57 30.57
N VAL A 106 -7.50 10.83 30.12
CA VAL A 106 -8.68 11.47 29.49
C VAL A 106 -9.12 10.69 28.25
N TYR A 107 -8.18 10.23 27.42
CA TYR A 107 -8.50 9.41 26.25
C TYR A 107 -9.12 8.06 26.62
N LYS A 108 -8.60 7.37 27.65
CA LYS A 108 -9.18 6.12 28.19
C LYS A 108 -10.60 6.35 28.70
N CYS A 109 -10.84 7.43 29.46
CA CYS A 109 -12.16 7.81 29.93
C CYS A 109 -13.13 8.10 28.78
N TRP A 110 -12.68 8.83 27.76
CA TRP A 110 -13.46 9.12 26.55
C TRP A 110 -13.86 7.86 25.76
N LYS A 111 -13.00 6.83 25.70
CA LYS A 111 -13.33 5.55 25.05
C LYS A 111 -14.50 4.84 25.73
N THR A 112 -14.63 4.98 27.05
CA THR A 112 -15.70 4.36 27.85
C THR A 112 -16.95 5.23 27.91
N ASN A 113 -16.79 6.55 28.06
CA ASN A 113 -17.89 7.51 28.12
C ASN A 113 -17.58 8.74 27.26
N ARG A 114 -17.99 8.67 25.99
CA ARG A 114 -17.67 9.71 25.01
C ARG A 114 -18.28 11.07 25.35
N LYS A 115 -19.54 11.12 25.80
CA LYS A 115 -20.28 12.38 25.95
C LYS A 115 -19.65 13.28 27.01
N ASP A 116 -19.25 12.70 28.13
CA ASP A 116 -18.78 13.47 29.29
C ASP A 116 -17.36 14.00 29.09
N TYR A 117 -16.52 13.26 28.35
CA TYR A 117 -15.10 13.60 28.14
C TYR A 117 -14.79 14.23 26.77
N GLU A 118 -15.76 14.32 25.85
CA GLU A 118 -15.54 14.88 24.49
C GLU A 118 -14.96 16.29 24.52
N LYS A 119 -15.49 17.16 25.39
CA LYS A 119 -15.04 18.55 25.51
C LYS A 119 -13.63 18.64 26.08
N GLU A 120 -13.34 17.85 27.11
CA GLU A 120 -12.04 17.82 27.76
C GLU A 120 -10.95 17.31 26.80
N LEU A 121 -11.22 16.21 26.09
CA LEU A 121 -10.32 15.68 25.07
C LEU A 121 -10.05 16.72 23.97
N LYS A 122 -11.09 17.37 23.43
CA LYS A 122 -10.95 18.42 22.42
C LYS A 122 -10.06 19.57 22.88
N ASN A 123 -10.19 20.00 24.13
CA ASN A 123 -9.36 21.06 24.71
C ASN A 123 -7.89 20.63 24.80
N LYS A 124 -7.61 19.42 25.33
CA LYS A 124 -6.24 18.89 25.40
C LYS A 124 -5.61 18.75 24.01
N GLU A 125 -6.39 18.27 23.04
CA GLU A 125 -5.92 18.17 21.66
C GLU A 125 -5.69 19.54 21.00
N GLN A 126 -6.50 20.55 21.31
CA GLN A 126 -6.25 21.92 20.83
C GLN A 126 -4.94 22.45 21.40
N ASN A 127 -4.66 22.24 22.69
CA ASN A 127 -3.41 22.66 23.31
C ASN A 127 -2.19 21.98 22.65
N LEU A 128 -2.28 20.67 22.38
CA LEU A 128 -1.25 19.93 21.66
C LEU A 128 -1.05 20.47 20.23
N ARG A 129 -2.14 20.77 19.50
CA ARG A 129 -2.02 21.35 18.15
C ARG A 129 -1.37 22.73 18.19
N ALA A 130 -1.76 23.58 19.13
CA ALA A 130 -1.19 24.91 19.33
C ALA A 130 0.30 24.84 19.68
N GLU A 131 0.71 23.91 20.55
CA GLU A 131 2.11 23.68 20.90
C GLU A 131 2.96 23.30 19.67
N ILE A 132 2.43 22.45 18.78
CA ILE A 132 3.11 22.09 17.52
C ILE A 132 3.29 23.33 16.62
N VAL A 133 2.28 24.19 16.52
CA VAL A 133 2.37 25.43 15.74
C VAL A 133 3.36 26.42 16.36
N GLU A 134 3.47 26.45 17.69
CA GLU A 134 4.49 27.24 18.39
C GLU A 134 5.91 26.76 18.06
N LEU A 135 6.14 25.45 17.95
CA LEU A 135 7.42 24.90 17.49
C LEU A 135 7.77 25.37 16.06
N PHE A 136 6.79 25.40 15.16
CA PHE A 136 6.98 25.95 13.82
C PHE A 136 7.34 27.44 13.86
N ASN A 137 6.65 28.26 14.66
CA ASN A 137 6.97 29.68 14.80
C ASN A 137 8.37 29.90 15.41
N LYS A 138 8.77 29.11 16.41
CA LYS A 138 10.13 29.13 16.97
C LYS A 138 11.17 28.81 15.89
N LYS A 139 10.94 27.77 15.09
CA LYS A 139 11.85 27.41 13.99
C LYS A 139 11.90 28.49 12.91
N ALA A 140 10.77 29.11 12.59
CA ALA A 140 10.72 30.21 11.64
C ALA A 140 11.54 31.41 12.14
N LYS A 141 11.48 31.73 13.43
CA LYS A 141 12.33 32.76 14.04
C LYS A 141 13.81 32.43 13.94
N ASP A 142 14.20 31.17 14.18
CA ASP A 142 15.59 30.74 13.97
C ASP A 142 16.01 30.92 12.50
N TRP A 143 15.11 30.61 11.57
CA TRP A 143 15.36 30.72 10.13
C TRP A 143 15.43 32.18 9.67
N SER A 144 14.64 33.09 10.23
CA SER A 144 14.72 34.52 9.89
C SER A 144 16.06 35.13 10.31
N MET A 145 16.66 34.64 11.40
CA MET A 145 18.04 34.99 11.79
C MET A 145 19.08 34.35 10.87
N ARG A 146 18.87 33.10 10.46
CA ARG A 146 19.77 32.36 9.55
C ARG A 146 19.78 32.95 8.14
N TYR A 147 18.65 33.47 7.67
CA TYR A 147 18.45 34.03 6.33
C TYR A 147 18.05 35.50 6.43
N PRO A 148 19.01 36.43 6.55
CA PRO A 148 18.72 37.84 6.76
C PRO A 148 18.02 38.47 5.54
N GLY A 149 17.15 39.45 5.80
CA GLY A 149 16.43 40.21 4.77
C GLY A 149 15.01 39.71 4.45
N LEU A 150 14.48 38.78 5.25
CA LEU A 150 13.06 38.39 5.27
C LEU A 150 12.23 39.44 6.04
N LYS A 151 10.94 39.56 5.73
CA LYS A 151 10.05 40.57 6.34
C LYS A 151 9.38 40.08 7.62
N ASN A 152 9.07 38.79 7.70
CA ASN A 152 8.48 38.18 8.89
C ASN A 152 9.52 37.36 9.67
N ASP A 153 9.16 36.98 10.89
CA ASP A 153 9.92 36.09 11.76
C ASP A 153 9.10 34.88 12.26
N ASN A 154 7.90 34.69 11.68
CA ASN A 154 6.99 33.59 11.91
C ASN A 154 6.93 32.68 10.67
N ILE A 155 6.01 31.70 10.66
CA ILE A 155 5.87 30.74 9.55
C ILE A 155 5.68 31.41 8.17
N ASP A 156 5.20 32.66 8.13
CA ASP A 156 4.96 33.39 6.89
C ASP A 156 6.22 33.57 6.05
N ILE A 157 7.42 33.47 6.64
CA ILE A 157 8.71 33.50 5.92
C ILE A 157 8.80 32.48 4.78
N LEU A 158 8.08 31.36 4.87
CA LEU A 158 8.08 30.31 3.85
C LEU A 158 7.24 30.69 2.62
N PHE A 159 6.40 31.71 2.75
CA PHE A 159 5.44 32.15 1.73
C PHE A 159 5.76 33.54 1.18
N GLU A 160 6.80 34.22 1.67
CA GLU A 160 7.23 35.52 1.16
C GLU A 160 7.88 35.40 -0.22
N GLU A 161 7.87 36.49 -0.98
CA GLU A 161 8.60 36.55 -2.25
C GLU A 161 10.11 36.47 -2.03
N ASP A 162 10.60 37.11 -0.97
CA ASP A 162 12.02 37.11 -0.61
C ASP A 162 12.54 35.69 -0.27
N ALA A 163 11.66 34.74 0.05
CA ALA A 163 12.02 33.34 0.28
C ALA A 163 12.67 32.67 -0.95
N PHE A 164 12.32 33.08 -2.17
CA PHE A 164 12.95 32.56 -3.39
C PHE A 164 14.45 32.88 -3.46
N GLU A 165 14.81 34.13 -3.16
CA GLU A 165 16.20 34.59 -3.22
C GLU A 165 16.97 34.24 -1.94
N ARG A 166 16.35 34.42 -0.77
CA ARG A 166 17.03 34.34 0.53
C ARG A 166 17.11 32.92 1.09
N ILE A 167 16.18 32.05 0.73
CA ILE A 167 16.12 30.68 1.27
C ILE A 167 16.34 29.66 0.15
N LEU A 168 15.48 29.63 -0.87
CA LEU A 168 15.52 28.61 -1.92
C LEU A 168 16.79 28.68 -2.74
N LYS A 169 17.19 29.87 -3.21
CA LYS A 169 18.43 30.05 -3.95
C LYS A 169 19.66 29.75 -3.11
N VAL A 170 19.68 30.13 -1.83
CA VAL A 170 20.80 29.81 -0.93
C VAL A 170 20.93 28.30 -0.69
N ARG A 171 19.80 27.58 -0.53
CA ARG A 171 19.82 26.13 -0.27
C ARG A 171 20.02 25.28 -1.53
N PHE A 172 19.48 25.72 -2.66
CA PHE A 172 19.34 24.87 -3.86
C PHE A 172 19.84 25.51 -5.16
N GLY A 173 20.34 26.75 -5.11
CA GLY A 173 20.73 27.52 -6.30
C GLY A 173 21.90 26.94 -7.09
N ASP A 174 22.78 26.18 -6.42
CA ASP A 174 23.94 25.53 -7.04
C ASP A 174 23.63 24.14 -7.60
N ASN A 175 22.40 23.63 -7.43
CA ASN A 175 22.01 22.36 -7.99
C ASN A 175 21.95 22.46 -9.53
N PRO A 176 22.61 21.57 -10.30
CA PRO A 176 22.56 21.62 -11.77
C PRO A 176 21.14 21.64 -12.34
N SER A 177 20.17 21.05 -11.64
CA SER A 177 18.76 21.02 -12.05
C SER A 177 18.01 22.34 -11.82
N THR A 178 18.58 23.29 -11.06
CA THR A 178 18.01 24.64 -10.85
C THR A 178 18.68 25.71 -11.72
N LEU A 179 19.77 25.38 -12.43
CA LEU A 179 20.46 26.29 -13.33
C LEU A 179 19.76 26.34 -14.69
N ILE A 180 19.43 27.56 -15.12
CA ILE A 180 18.78 27.82 -16.42
C ILE A 180 19.55 28.90 -17.18
N LEU A 181 19.48 28.88 -18.50
CA LEU A 181 20.01 29.98 -19.32
C LEU A 181 19.02 31.14 -19.33
N ASP A 182 19.48 32.34 -18.97
CA ASP A 182 18.72 33.57 -19.16
C ASP A 182 18.59 33.86 -20.67
N PRO A 183 17.38 33.88 -21.23
CA PRO A 183 17.18 34.17 -22.65
C PRO A 183 17.68 35.56 -23.07
N SER A 184 17.80 36.50 -22.12
CA SER A 184 18.15 37.89 -22.40
C SER A 184 19.66 38.13 -22.39
N THR A 185 20.38 37.47 -21.47
CA THR A 185 21.83 37.68 -21.27
C THR A 185 22.69 36.49 -21.70
N GLY A 186 22.09 35.32 -21.97
CA GLY A 186 22.79 34.08 -22.30
C GLY A 186 23.55 33.46 -21.13
N LYS A 187 23.48 34.05 -19.92
CA LYS A 187 24.18 33.58 -18.73
C LYS A 187 23.37 32.49 -18.02
N GLN A 188 24.06 31.56 -17.37
CA GLN A 188 23.40 30.67 -16.42
C GLN A 188 22.98 31.48 -15.18
N ILE A 189 21.71 31.36 -14.82
CA ILE A 189 21.10 31.93 -13.62
C ILE A 189 20.35 30.84 -12.86
N SER A 190 20.00 31.11 -11.61
CA SER A 190 19.14 30.20 -10.87
C SER A 190 17.68 30.39 -11.32
N ILE A 191 16.93 29.30 -11.39
CA ILE A 191 15.48 29.34 -11.66
C ILE A 191 14.73 30.23 -10.66
N PHE A 192 15.22 30.35 -9.42
CA PHE A 192 14.61 31.16 -8.38
C PHE A 192 14.68 32.66 -8.68
N ASP A 193 15.69 33.12 -9.43
CA ASP A 193 15.83 34.51 -9.86
C ASP A 193 14.69 34.95 -10.78
N SER A 194 14.03 34.00 -11.44
CA SER A 194 12.92 34.28 -12.36
C SER A 194 11.61 34.68 -11.66
N TRP A 195 11.53 34.58 -10.32
CA TRP A 195 10.27 34.76 -9.59
C TRP A 195 10.08 36.13 -8.93
N LYS A 196 11.06 37.02 -9.04
CA LYS A 196 10.94 38.40 -8.56
C LYS A 196 9.82 39.14 -9.31
N GLY A 197 8.81 39.60 -8.59
CA GLY A 197 7.59 40.21 -9.12
C GLY A 197 6.51 39.20 -9.55
N PHE A 198 6.75 37.89 -9.40
CA PHE A 198 5.88 36.81 -9.90
C PHE A 198 5.35 35.88 -8.81
N LYS A 199 5.48 36.24 -7.52
CA LYS A 199 4.94 35.46 -6.38
C LYS A 199 3.47 35.03 -6.59
N VAL A 200 2.63 35.90 -7.17
CA VAL A 200 1.18 35.66 -7.37
C VAL A 200 0.90 34.40 -8.20
N TYR A 201 1.82 33.96 -9.06
CA TYR A 201 1.69 32.71 -9.80
C TYR A 201 1.64 31.48 -8.88
N PHE A 202 2.17 31.60 -7.65
CA PHE A 202 2.13 30.58 -6.62
C PHE A 202 0.98 30.74 -5.62
N SER A 203 0.06 31.71 -5.74
CA SER A 203 -0.95 31.98 -4.70
C SER A 203 -1.79 30.75 -4.32
N LYS A 204 -2.32 30.00 -5.29
CA LYS A 204 -3.06 28.75 -4.99
C LYS A 204 -2.15 27.68 -4.37
N PHE A 205 -0.90 27.64 -4.82
CA PHE A 205 0.10 26.68 -4.36
C PHE A 205 0.54 26.97 -2.92
N PHE A 206 0.75 28.23 -2.54
CA PHE A 206 1.04 28.61 -1.16
C PHE A 206 -0.16 28.42 -0.25
N LYS A 207 -1.37 28.76 -0.69
CA LYS A 207 -2.60 28.54 0.09
C LYS A 207 -2.81 27.08 0.50
N THR A 208 -2.42 26.12 -0.34
CA THR A 208 -2.48 24.70 0.05
C THR A 208 -1.42 24.31 1.07
N ARG A 209 -0.28 25.00 1.12
CA ARG A 209 0.83 24.75 2.07
C ARG A 209 0.61 25.48 3.40
N GLU A 210 -0.02 26.65 3.38
CA GLU A 210 -0.46 27.35 4.60
C GLU A 210 -1.31 26.42 5.47
N ASN A 211 -2.14 25.57 4.85
CA ASN A 211 -2.94 24.59 5.58
C ASN A 211 -2.12 23.57 6.37
N PHE A 212 -0.84 23.32 6.04
CA PHE A 212 0.02 22.40 6.78
C PHE A 212 0.25 22.85 8.22
N TYR A 213 0.21 24.17 8.44
CA TYR A 213 0.63 24.83 9.67
C TYR A 213 -0.53 25.30 10.55
N LYS A 214 -1.77 24.88 10.25
CA LYS A 214 -2.96 25.23 11.04
C LYS A 214 -3.12 24.33 12.26
N ASP A 215 -3.73 24.88 13.31
CA ASP A 215 -4.14 24.17 14.53
C ASP A 215 -5.68 24.03 14.66
N ASP A 216 -6.43 24.43 13.63
CA ASP A 216 -7.90 24.49 13.61
C ASP A 216 -8.61 23.13 13.42
N GLY A 217 -7.85 22.04 13.35
CA GLY A 217 -8.37 20.70 13.11
C GLY A 217 -8.57 20.34 11.64
N THR A 218 -8.10 21.17 10.70
CA THR A 218 -8.09 20.83 9.26
C THR A 218 -7.31 19.53 9.01
N GLU A 219 -7.86 18.58 8.24
CA GLU A 219 -7.25 17.27 7.99
C GLU A 219 -5.91 17.32 7.25
N THR A 220 -5.68 18.38 6.47
CA THR A 220 -4.43 18.61 5.74
C THR A 220 -3.35 19.25 6.62
N ALA A 221 -3.64 19.55 7.88
CA ALA A 221 -2.66 20.13 8.80
C ALA A 221 -1.82 19.04 9.50
N ILE A 222 -0.53 19.34 9.68
CA ILE A 222 0.42 18.43 10.33
C ILE A 222 0.05 18.23 11.80
N ALA A 223 -0.30 19.30 12.50
CA ALA A 223 -0.74 19.24 13.89
C ALA A 223 -1.95 18.30 14.05
N THR A 224 -2.93 18.37 13.13
CA THR A 224 -4.09 17.46 13.12
C THR A 224 -3.69 16.01 12.85
N ARG A 225 -2.79 15.75 11.89
CA ARG A 225 -2.26 14.39 11.61
C ARG A 225 -1.58 13.80 12.83
N ILE A 226 -0.77 14.60 13.53
CA ILE A 226 -0.06 14.19 14.75
C ILE A 226 -1.05 13.93 15.89
N VAL A 227 -1.97 14.86 16.16
CA VAL A 227 -2.78 14.82 17.40
C VAL A 227 -4.08 14.04 17.22
N ASN A 228 -4.91 14.40 16.24
CA ASN A 228 -6.25 13.84 16.11
C ASN A 228 -6.27 12.47 15.44
N GLN A 229 -5.19 12.10 14.74
CA GLN A 229 -5.13 10.84 14.00
C GLN A 229 -4.10 9.90 14.62
N ASN A 230 -2.81 10.22 14.51
CA ASN A 230 -1.75 9.30 14.91
C ASN A 230 -1.65 9.10 16.43
N LEU A 231 -1.79 10.15 17.24
CA LEU A 231 -1.75 10.02 18.71
C LEU A 231 -2.92 9.17 19.21
N ARG A 232 -4.14 9.36 18.67
CA ARG A 232 -5.30 8.51 19.01
C ARG A 232 -5.06 7.04 18.64
N ILE A 233 -4.46 6.78 17.47
CA ILE A 233 -4.08 5.42 17.06
C ILE A 233 -3.04 4.82 18.02
N PHE A 234 -2.04 5.61 18.40
CA PHE A 234 -1.03 5.20 19.37
C PHE A 234 -1.68 4.84 20.71
N CYS A 235 -2.56 5.69 21.26
CA CYS A 235 -3.27 5.41 22.50
C CYS A 235 -4.17 4.16 22.41
N ASP A 236 -4.86 3.95 21.28
CA ASP A 236 -5.61 2.71 21.02
C ASP A 236 -4.69 1.48 21.11
N ASN A 237 -3.47 1.57 20.57
CA ASN A 237 -2.49 0.48 20.62
C ASN A 237 -1.91 0.29 22.04
N VAL A 238 -1.68 1.35 22.80
CA VAL A 238 -1.27 1.25 24.22
C VAL A 238 -2.32 0.48 25.03
N ILE A 239 -3.59 0.85 24.89
CA ILE A 239 -4.71 0.16 25.55
C ILE A 239 -4.79 -1.31 25.10
N LEU A 240 -4.57 -1.59 23.82
CA LEU A 240 -4.55 -2.97 23.31
C LEU A 240 -3.39 -3.78 23.93
N TYR A 241 -2.20 -3.19 24.03
CA TYR A 241 -1.05 -3.82 24.66
C TYR A 241 -1.31 -4.14 26.14
N GLU A 242 -1.87 -3.20 26.89
CA GLU A 242 -2.24 -3.40 28.31
C GLU A 242 -3.17 -4.61 28.50
N ASN A 243 -4.09 -4.84 27.56
CA ASN A 243 -5.02 -5.97 27.60
C ASN A 243 -4.38 -7.31 27.19
N LEU A 244 -3.29 -7.29 26.40
CA LEU A 244 -2.70 -8.48 25.80
C LEU A 244 -1.37 -8.92 26.42
N ARG A 245 -0.67 -8.03 27.13
CA ARG A 245 0.67 -8.29 27.71
C ARG A 245 0.75 -9.48 28.66
N ASN A 246 -0.38 -9.92 29.23
CA ASN A 246 -0.43 -11.11 30.10
C ASN A 246 -0.76 -12.40 29.31
N LYS A 247 -1.19 -12.27 28.05
CA LYS A 247 -1.59 -13.39 27.17
C LYS A 247 -0.55 -13.71 26.10
N ILE A 248 0.20 -12.70 25.65
CA ILE A 248 1.16 -12.79 24.55
C ILE A 248 2.47 -12.16 25.03
N ASP A 249 3.57 -12.90 24.87
CA ASP A 249 4.91 -12.34 25.04
C ASP A 249 5.32 -11.62 23.75
N PHE A 250 5.65 -10.34 23.87
CA PHE A 250 6.05 -9.47 22.76
C PHE A 250 7.56 -9.18 22.74
N SER A 251 8.33 -9.77 23.66
CA SER A 251 9.74 -9.43 23.87
C SER A 251 10.62 -9.79 22.64
N GLU A 252 10.31 -10.90 21.96
CA GLU A 252 11.03 -11.38 20.75
C GLU A 252 11.15 -10.30 19.65
N VAL A 253 10.12 -9.46 19.48
CA VAL A 253 10.13 -8.42 18.43
C VAL A 253 11.22 -7.39 18.68
N PHE A 254 11.48 -7.04 19.93
CA PHE A 254 12.45 -5.97 20.26
C PHE A 254 13.90 -6.43 20.11
N GLU A 255 14.16 -7.72 20.36
CA GLU A 255 15.44 -8.36 20.02
C GLU A 255 15.70 -8.31 18.50
N ASN A 256 14.68 -8.64 17.69
CA ASN A 256 14.79 -8.70 16.22
C ASN A 256 15.06 -7.33 15.56
N PHE A 257 14.57 -6.24 16.15
CA PHE A 257 14.76 -4.89 15.63
C PHE A 257 15.96 -4.15 16.23
N GLY A 258 16.74 -4.79 17.13
CA GLY A 258 17.92 -4.17 17.75
C GLY A 258 17.57 -2.92 18.56
N ASN A 259 16.32 -2.83 19.04
CA ASN A 259 15.86 -1.70 19.81
C ASN A 259 16.37 -1.84 21.25
N SER A 260 17.06 -0.82 21.75
CA SER A 260 17.48 -0.74 23.15
C SER A 260 16.33 -0.46 24.13
N ILE A 261 15.12 -0.28 23.61
CA ILE A 261 13.93 0.14 24.35
C ILE A 261 13.07 -1.10 24.62
N SER A 262 12.61 -1.25 25.86
CA SER A 262 11.70 -2.33 26.26
C SER A 262 10.30 -2.16 25.66
N ILE A 263 9.54 -3.25 25.55
CA ILE A 263 8.13 -3.23 25.11
C ILE A 263 7.26 -2.25 25.93
N LYS A 264 7.55 -2.12 27.23
CA LYS A 264 6.82 -1.21 28.13
C LYS A 264 7.10 0.24 27.78
N GLU A 265 8.37 0.57 27.56
CA GLU A 265 8.77 1.91 27.13
C GLU A 265 8.25 2.22 25.72
N PHE A 266 8.19 1.25 24.80
CA PHE A 266 7.62 1.46 23.46
C PHE A 266 6.15 1.89 23.48
N PHE A 267 5.36 1.36 24.42
CA PHE A 267 3.97 1.74 24.65
C PHE A 267 3.78 2.80 25.75
N ASP A 268 4.86 3.44 26.19
CA ASP A 268 4.77 4.63 27.04
C ASP A 268 4.27 5.83 26.22
N ILE A 269 3.43 6.68 26.83
CA ILE A 269 2.85 7.82 26.12
C ILE A 269 3.92 8.81 25.63
N SER A 270 5.02 8.95 26.38
CA SER A 270 6.11 9.86 26.02
C SER A 270 6.91 9.37 24.80
N SER A 271 6.91 8.06 24.52
CA SER A 271 7.56 7.46 23.35
C SER A 271 6.92 7.91 22.04
N TYR A 272 5.67 8.37 22.07
CA TYR A 272 5.02 8.93 20.88
C TYR A 272 5.72 10.21 20.35
N ASN A 273 6.50 10.93 21.16
CA ASN A 273 7.31 12.05 20.69
C ASN A 273 8.32 11.64 19.59
N SER A 274 8.71 10.36 19.54
CA SER A 274 9.55 9.84 18.45
C SER A 274 8.81 9.72 17.11
N CYS A 275 7.47 9.76 17.10
CA CYS A 275 6.60 9.50 15.95
C CYS A 275 6.01 10.77 15.32
N LEU A 276 6.55 11.96 15.62
CA LEU A 276 6.06 13.23 15.05
C LEU A 276 6.45 13.39 13.56
N LEU A 277 7.55 12.75 13.16
CA LEU A 277 8.09 12.77 11.79
C LEU A 277 7.93 11.41 11.10
N GLN A 278 8.00 11.42 9.76
CA GLN A 278 7.78 10.23 8.94
C GLN A 278 8.74 9.08 9.29
N ASN A 279 10.02 9.36 9.51
CA ASN A 279 11.01 8.34 9.89
C ASN A 279 10.66 7.61 11.19
N GLY A 280 10.13 8.35 12.18
CA GLY A 280 9.61 7.80 13.42
C GLY A 280 8.36 6.95 13.21
N ILE A 281 7.43 7.45 12.39
CA ILE A 281 6.23 6.73 11.97
C ILE A 281 6.57 5.42 11.26
N ASP A 282 7.53 5.45 10.34
CA ASP A 282 8.01 4.26 9.62
C ASP A 282 8.65 3.26 10.56
N SER A 283 9.49 3.73 11.49
CA SER A 283 10.12 2.87 12.51
C SER A 283 9.06 2.21 13.40
N TYR A 284 8.06 2.97 13.86
CA TYR A 284 6.93 2.44 14.62
C TYR A 284 6.14 1.41 13.81
N ASN A 285 5.75 1.75 12.58
CA ASN A 285 4.95 0.90 11.70
C ASN A 285 5.67 -0.39 11.29
N LYS A 286 7.00 -0.34 11.20
CA LYS A 286 7.88 -1.49 10.98
C LYS A 286 7.87 -2.44 12.18
N ILE A 287 7.92 -1.93 13.41
CA ILE A 287 7.77 -2.77 14.62
C ILE A 287 6.36 -3.40 14.69
N ILE A 288 5.32 -2.63 14.37
CA ILE A 288 3.93 -3.14 14.32
C ILE A 288 3.79 -4.28 13.30
N GLY A 289 4.33 -4.12 12.10
CA GLY A 289 4.04 -4.96 10.93
C GLY A 289 5.11 -5.96 10.51
N GLY A 290 6.33 -5.86 11.01
CA GLY A 290 7.49 -6.61 10.54
C GLY A 290 8.17 -5.96 9.33
N GLU A 291 9.29 -6.54 8.92
CA GLU A 291 10.03 -6.18 7.69
C GLU A 291 10.53 -7.45 7.00
N THR A 292 10.49 -7.46 5.67
CA THR A 292 11.19 -8.46 4.85
C THR A 292 12.49 -7.86 4.36
N LEU A 293 13.60 -8.51 4.69
CA LEU A 293 14.96 -8.13 4.30
C LEU A 293 15.22 -8.52 2.83
N GLN A 294 16.29 -7.96 2.24
CA GLN A 294 16.65 -8.20 0.84
C GLN A 294 16.95 -9.68 0.52
N ASN A 295 17.41 -10.45 1.51
CA ASN A 295 17.67 -11.90 1.40
C ASN A 295 16.37 -12.75 1.47
N GLY A 296 15.19 -12.13 1.60
CA GLY A 296 13.90 -12.79 1.77
C GLY A 296 13.58 -13.19 3.22
N GLU A 297 14.50 -12.99 4.15
CA GLU A 297 14.28 -13.23 5.57
C GLU A 297 13.25 -12.24 6.13
N LYS A 298 12.32 -12.73 6.95
CA LYS A 298 11.26 -11.90 7.52
C LYS A 298 11.48 -11.68 9.01
N LYS A 299 11.72 -10.43 9.40
CA LYS A 299 11.69 -9.99 10.78
C LYS A 299 10.24 -9.82 11.22
N LYS A 300 9.81 -10.63 12.19
CA LYS A 300 8.43 -10.63 12.66
C LYS A 300 8.09 -9.34 13.42
N GLY A 301 6.89 -8.82 13.18
CA GLY A 301 6.33 -7.69 13.92
C GLY A 301 5.30 -8.10 14.97
N LEU A 302 4.83 -7.14 15.78
CA LEU A 302 3.86 -7.39 16.86
C LEU A 302 2.55 -8.04 16.37
N ASN A 303 2.06 -7.63 15.20
CA ASN A 303 0.84 -8.19 14.63
C ASN A 303 0.99 -9.65 14.20
N GLU A 304 2.20 -10.11 13.91
CA GLU A 304 2.44 -11.51 13.56
C GLU A 304 2.34 -12.40 14.78
N LEU A 305 2.85 -11.95 15.93
CA LEU A 305 2.66 -12.63 17.22
C LEU A 305 1.17 -12.70 17.60
N ILE A 306 0.41 -11.63 17.37
CA ILE A 306 -1.05 -11.67 17.54
C ILE A 306 -1.69 -12.70 16.61
N ASN A 307 -1.25 -12.79 15.35
CA ASN A 307 -1.80 -13.74 14.40
C ASN A 307 -1.50 -15.19 14.82
N GLU A 308 -0.27 -15.47 15.27
CA GLU A 308 0.11 -16.78 15.83
C GLU A 308 -0.72 -17.15 17.06
N TYR A 309 -0.93 -16.19 17.98
CA TYR A 309 -1.80 -16.39 19.14
C TYR A 309 -3.23 -16.76 18.71
N ARG A 310 -3.83 -16.01 17.78
CA ARG A 310 -5.17 -16.31 17.24
C ARG A 310 -5.25 -17.69 16.60
N GLN A 311 -4.21 -18.13 15.89
CA GLN A 311 -4.19 -19.45 15.28
C GLN A 311 -4.15 -20.57 16.33
N LYS A 312 -3.37 -20.38 17.40
CA LYS A 312 -3.24 -21.33 18.50
C LYS A 312 -4.49 -21.41 19.38
N THR A 313 -5.07 -20.26 19.75
CA THR A 313 -6.18 -20.20 20.73
C THR A 313 -7.57 -20.08 20.12
N ARG A 314 -7.66 -19.74 18.82
CA ARG A 314 -8.90 -19.35 18.12
C ARG A 314 -9.60 -18.12 18.70
N GLU A 315 -9.01 -17.42 19.68
CA GLU A 315 -9.54 -16.18 20.25
C GLU A 315 -9.48 -15.06 19.19
N LYS A 316 -10.56 -14.29 19.04
CA LYS A 316 -10.59 -13.15 18.10
C LYS A 316 -9.91 -11.92 18.72
N VAL A 317 -8.59 -11.92 18.57
CA VAL A 317 -7.67 -10.79 18.77
C VAL A 317 -8.13 -9.47 18.08
N GLN A 318 -7.83 -8.24 18.52
CA GLN A 318 -7.64 -7.11 17.58
C GLN A 318 -6.17 -6.99 17.17
N PHE A 319 -5.86 -6.37 16.03
CA PHE A 319 -4.47 -6.11 15.63
C PHE A 319 -4.10 -4.68 16.04
N PHE A 320 -2.83 -4.46 16.34
CA PHE A 320 -2.30 -3.10 16.43
C PHE A 320 -2.46 -2.38 15.09
N LYS A 321 -2.85 -1.11 15.16
CA LYS A 321 -3.03 -0.25 13.99
C LYS A 321 -1.72 0.44 13.64
N LYS A 322 -1.43 0.56 12.35
CA LYS A 322 -0.32 1.41 11.88
C LYS A 322 -0.73 2.88 11.97
N LEU A 323 0.24 3.75 12.29
CA LEU A 323 0.08 5.19 12.19
C LEU A 323 -0.02 5.59 10.71
N TYR A 324 -0.79 6.63 10.42
CA TYR A 324 -0.80 7.21 9.08
C TYR A 324 0.53 7.91 8.81
N ASN A 325 0.97 7.90 7.55
CA ASN A 325 2.14 8.66 7.12
C ASN A 325 1.96 10.16 7.42
N GLN A 326 3.03 10.92 7.55
CA GLN A 326 2.95 12.36 7.80
C GLN A 326 2.38 13.09 6.57
N ILE A 327 1.82 14.29 6.76
CA ILE A 327 1.46 15.16 5.65
C ILE A 327 2.71 15.53 4.86
N HIS A 328 2.61 15.45 3.53
CA HIS A 328 3.65 15.90 2.61
C HIS A 328 5.02 15.19 2.78
N TYR A 329 5.04 13.96 3.29
CA TYR A 329 6.23 13.11 3.32
C TYR A 329 6.61 12.62 1.92
N GLU A 330 7.90 12.34 1.73
CA GLU A 330 8.40 11.68 0.54
C GLU A 330 8.29 10.16 0.71
N LYS A 331 7.58 9.49 -0.20
CA LYS A 331 7.54 8.03 -0.20
C LYS A 331 8.95 7.52 -0.50
N GLY A 332 9.52 6.73 0.41
CA GLY A 332 10.74 6.00 0.13
C GLY A 332 10.59 5.19 -1.15
N LYS A 333 11.70 4.98 -1.88
CA LYS A 333 11.70 4.11 -3.06
C LYS A 333 11.10 2.77 -2.66
N VAL A 334 10.02 2.39 -3.35
CA VAL A 334 9.45 1.05 -3.20
C VAL A 334 10.57 0.06 -3.54
N PHE A 335 10.64 -1.06 -2.83
CA PHE A 335 11.57 -2.16 -3.10
C PHE A 335 11.57 -2.65 -4.56
N LEU A 336 10.57 -2.26 -5.34
CA LEU A 336 10.43 -2.60 -6.75
C LEU A 336 11.34 -1.69 -7.59
N ASP A 337 12.28 -2.31 -8.29
CA ASP A 337 13.05 -1.65 -9.33
C ASP A 337 12.10 -1.12 -10.42
N GLU A 338 12.10 0.19 -10.61
CA GLU A 338 11.32 0.83 -11.68
C GLU A 338 12.00 0.58 -13.02
N ILE A 339 11.22 0.16 -14.01
CA ILE A 339 11.67 0.08 -15.40
C ILE A 339 11.54 1.49 -16.00
N LYS A 340 12.68 2.13 -16.26
CA LYS A 340 12.73 3.58 -16.49
C LYS A 340 12.31 3.99 -17.90
N ASN A 341 12.53 3.11 -18.87
CA ASN A 341 12.29 3.36 -20.28
C ASN A 341 12.22 2.04 -21.05
N GLU A 342 11.87 2.12 -22.32
CA GLU A 342 11.73 0.98 -23.23
C GLU A 342 13.01 0.16 -23.33
N LYS A 343 14.18 0.80 -23.38
CA LYS A 343 15.47 0.10 -23.45
C LYS A 343 15.72 -0.76 -22.20
N ASP A 344 15.49 -0.21 -21.01
CA ASP A 344 15.61 -0.94 -19.74
C ASP A 344 14.61 -2.10 -19.64
N LEU A 345 13.40 -1.96 -20.23
CA LEU A 345 12.42 -3.05 -20.31
C LEU A 345 12.94 -4.21 -21.16
N ILE A 346 13.40 -3.91 -22.37
CA ILE A 346 13.85 -4.91 -23.35
C ILE A 346 15.05 -5.67 -22.79
N GLU A 347 16.07 -4.97 -22.27
CA GLU A 347 17.27 -5.60 -21.69
C GLU A 347 16.93 -6.55 -20.54
N LYS A 348 15.98 -6.19 -19.66
CA LYS A 348 15.53 -7.04 -18.55
C LYS A 348 14.78 -8.28 -19.02
N LEU A 349 13.97 -8.16 -20.06
CA LEU A 349 13.22 -9.27 -20.64
C LEU A 349 14.11 -10.24 -21.40
N GLU A 350 15.07 -9.76 -22.18
CA GLU A 350 16.06 -10.61 -22.87
C GLU A 350 16.85 -11.45 -21.86
N ARG A 351 17.33 -10.82 -20.78
CA ARG A 351 18.01 -11.53 -19.70
C ARG A 351 17.14 -12.58 -19.03
N LEU A 352 15.85 -12.29 -18.85
CA LEU A 352 14.88 -13.24 -18.30
C LEU A 352 14.72 -14.45 -19.23
N VAL A 353 14.58 -14.22 -20.54
CA VAL A 353 14.44 -15.27 -21.56
C VAL A 353 15.67 -16.19 -21.58
N ASP A 354 16.87 -15.61 -21.60
CA ASP A 354 18.13 -16.37 -21.60
C ASP A 354 18.29 -17.20 -20.33
N THR A 355 18.00 -16.60 -19.18
CA THR A 355 18.07 -17.28 -17.89
C THR A 355 17.01 -18.37 -17.76
N ALA A 356 15.80 -18.12 -18.26
CA ALA A 356 14.70 -19.07 -18.24
C ALA A 356 15.04 -20.31 -19.08
N LYS A 357 15.62 -20.13 -20.28
CA LYS A 357 16.03 -21.25 -21.13
C LYS A 357 16.98 -22.20 -20.41
N LEU A 358 18.10 -21.66 -19.91
CA LEU A 358 19.14 -22.45 -19.25
C LEU A 358 18.59 -23.20 -18.03
N LYS A 359 17.72 -22.55 -17.24
CA LYS A 359 17.11 -23.15 -16.06
C LYS A 359 16.07 -24.21 -16.43
N THR A 360 15.28 -23.99 -17.48
CA THR A 360 14.30 -24.96 -17.97
C THR A 360 14.99 -26.22 -18.46
N ASP A 361 16.02 -26.09 -19.30
CA ASP A 361 16.78 -27.22 -19.84
C ASP A 361 17.41 -28.05 -18.69
N LEU A 362 17.99 -27.36 -17.70
CA LEU A 362 18.57 -27.99 -16.51
C LEU A 362 17.52 -28.75 -15.69
N ILE A 363 16.36 -28.12 -15.42
CA ILE A 363 15.28 -28.76 -14.63
C ILE A 363 14.72 -29.96 -15.38
N GLN A 364 14.48 -29.85 -16.69
CA GLN A 364 14.02 -30.97 -17.51
C GLN A 364 14.99 -32.13 -17.48
N ALA A 365 16.29 -31.87 -17.64
CA ALA A 365 17.33 -32.90 -17.60
C ALA A 365 17.39 -33.59 -16.23
N LEU A 366 17.41 -32.81 -15.13
CA LEU A 366 17.46 -33.34 -13.77
C LEU A 366 16.22 -34.19 -13.43
N PHE A 367 15.02 -33.73 -13.78
CA PHE A 367 13.80 -34.47 -13.49
C PHE A 367 13.62 -35.70 -14.37
N LYS A 368 14.02 -35.63 -15.64
CA LYS A 368 14.02 -36.79 -16.53
C LYS A 368 14.97 -37.87 -16.01
N ASP A 369 16.19 -37.50 -15.63
CA ASP A 369 17.16 -38.41 -15.03
C ASP A 369 16.62 -39.00 -13.72
N PHE A 370 16.03 -38.17 -12.84
CA PHE A 370 15.38 -38.67 -11.62
C PHE A 370 14.23 -39.64 -11.92
N TYR A 371 13.36 -39.34 -12.88
CA TYR A 371 12.22 -40.19 -13.21
C TYR A 371 12.65 -41.55 -13.81
N GLU A 372 13.63 -41.54 -14.71
CA GLU A 372 14.14 -42.75 -15.38
C GLU A 372 15.07 -43.57 -14.50
N ASN A 373 15.83 -42.93 -13.59
CA ASN A 373 16.88 -43.53 -12.79
C ASN A 373 16.66 -43.40 -11.27
N GLN A 374 15.42 -43.26 -10.79
CA GLN A 374 15.09 -43.00 -9.37
C GLN A 374 15.77 -43.96 -8.38
N GLU A 375 16.00 -45.21 -8.79
CA GLU A 375 16.64 -46.25 -7.97
C GLU A 375 18.10 -45.95 -7.61
N LYS A 376 18.77 -45.10 -8.40
CA LYS A 376 20.17 -44.69 -8.17
C LYS A 376 20.29 -43.67 -7.04
N TYR A 377 19.20 -43.04 -6.62
CA TYR A 377 19.22 -41.97 -5.61
C TYR A 377 18.72 -42.45 -4.26
N ASN A 378 19.29 -41.88 -3.20
CA ASN A 378 18.78 -42.08 -1.86
C ASN A 378 17.54 -41.20 -1.63
N LEU A 379 16.35 -41.79 -1.73
CA LEU A 379 15.07 -41.08 -1.56
C LEU A 379 14.88 -40.50 -0.15
N TYR A 380 15.62 -40.94 0.87
CA TYR A 380 15.59 -40.32 2.21
C TYR A 380 16.37 -39.00 2.29
N GLN A 381 17.12 -38.64 1.25
CA GLN A 381 17.85 -37.37 1.13
C GLN A 381 17.19 -36.39 0.13
N ILE A 382 16.05 -36.77 -0.45
CA ILE A 382 15.27 -35.91 -1.35
C ILE A 382 13.98 -35.55 -0.63
N TYR A 383 13.71 -34.26 -0.49
CA TYR A 383 12.61 -33.78 0.36
C TYR A 383 11.59 -32.96 -0.43
N LEU A 384 10.32 -33.10 -0.05
CA LEU A 384 9.25 -32.20 -0.42
C LEU A 384 8.87 -31.35 0.79
N SER A 385 8.56 -30.08 0.55
CA SER A 385 8.07 -29.22 1.62
C SER A 385 6.65 -29.60 2.04
N LYS A 386 6.28 -29.27 3.27
CA LYS A 386 4.91 -29.43 3.77
C LYS A 386 3.87 -28.74 2.88
N GLN A 387 4.19 -27.58 2.31
CA GLN A 387 3.27 -26.91 1.38
C GLN A 387 3.10 -27.70 0.08
N ALA A 388 4.18 -28.31 -0.43
CA ALA A 388 4.11 -29.18 -1.60
C ALA A 388 3.23 -30.41 -1.32
N ILE A 389 3.36 -31.04 -0.14
CA ILE A 389 2.51 -32.17 0.26
C ILE A 389 1.03 -31.78 0.35
N ASN A 390 0.71 -30.61 0.93
CA ASN A 390 -0.66 -30.12 0.92
C ASN A 390 -1.19 -29.89 -0.50
N THR A 391 -0.35 -29.34 -1.39
CA THR A 391 -0.72 -29.15 -2.79
C THR A 391 -0.97 -30.50 -3.48
N ILE A 392 -0.07 -31.46 -3.30
CA ILE A 392 -0.17 -32.82 -3.84
C ILE A 392 -1.44 -33.50 -3.33
N SER A 393 -1.71 -33.47 -2.03
CA SER A 393 -2.88 -34.14 -1.47
C SER A 393 -4.18 -33.63 -2.10
N TYR A 394 -4.36 -32.31 -2.20
CA TYR A 394 -5.57 -31.72 -2.79
C TYR A 394 -5.60 -31.78 -4.32
N LYS A 395 -4.46 -31.65 -5.01
CA LYS A 395 -4.39 -31.58 -6.46
C LYS A 395 -4.41 -32.96 -7.10
N TRP A 396 -3.77 -33.96 -6.48
CA TRP A 396 -3.49 -35.25 -7.10
C TRP A 396 -4.46 -36.36 -6.68
N THR A 397 -5.05 -36.26 -5.48
CA THR A 397 -5.88 -37.32 -4.90
C THR A 397 -7.35 -36.90 -4.79
N ASP A 398 -8.27 -37.86 -4.86
CA ASP A 398 -9.71 -37.66 -4.61
C ASP A 398 -10.02 -37.56 -3.11
N ARG A 399 -9.14 -38.10 -2.25
CA ARG A 399 -9.26 -38.08 -0.79
C ARG A 399 -7.98 -37.52 -0.15
N PRO A 400 -7.82 -36.19 -0.12
CA PRO A 400 -6.62 -35.54 0.41
C PRO A 400 -6.34 -35.90 1.88
N GLU A 401 -7.40 -36.19 2.63
CA GLU A 401 -7.35 -36.40 4.08
C GLU A 401 -6.78 -37.79 4.36
N ALA A 402 -7.28 -38.79 3.64
CA ALA A 402 -6.77 -40.16 3.70
C ALA A 402 -5.29 -40.25 3.29
N PHE A 403 -4.87 -39.51 2.25
CA PHE A 403 -3.46 -39.44 1.85
C PHE A 403 -2.57 -38.90 2.97
N ARG A 404 -2.99 -37.80 3.61
CA ARG A 404 -2.23 -37.17 4.70
C ARG A 404 -2.21 -38.01 5.97
N GLU A 405 -3.32 -38.66 6.30
CA GLU A 405 -3.41 -39.60 7.43
C GLU A 405 -2.45 -40.79 7.24
N LYS A 406 -2.44 -41.41 6.05
CA LYS A 406 -1.53 -42.52 5.74
C LYS A 406 -0.07 -42.09 5.85
N LEU A 407 0.27 -40.93 5.31
CA LEU A 407 1.62 -40.38 5.39
C LEU A 407 2.05 -40.13 6.84
N TYR A 408 1.15 -39.58 7.66
CA TYR A 408 1.42 -39.37 9.08
C TYR A 408 1.66 -40.68 9.84
N GLN A 409 0.87 -41.73 9.57
CA GLN A 409 1.09 -43.03 10.20
C GLN A 409 2.46 -43.61 9.83
N GLN A 410 2.88 -43.45 8.56
CA GLN A 410 4.22 -43.88 8.14
C GLN A 410 5.33 -43.11 8.83
N LEU A 411 5.19 -41.78 8.95
CA LEU A 411 6.14 -40.94 9.69
C LEU A 411 6.17 -41.28 11.19
N LYS A 412 5.03 -41.67 11.76
CA LYS A 412 4.93 -42.15 13.15
C LYS A 412 5.67 -43.47 13.35
N LYS A 413 5.55 -44.44 12.43
CA LYS A 413 6.34 -45.69 12.45
C LYS A 413 7.84 -45.37 12.46
N GLY A 414 8.27 -44.35 11.69
CA GLY A 414 9.64 -43.83 11.67
C GLY A 414 10.06 -42.98 12.89
N LYS A 415 9.20 -42.79 13.90
CA LYS A 415 9.42 -41.92 15.08
C LYS A 415 9.69 -40.44 14.74
N LEU A 416 9.24 -39.97 13.57
CA LEU A 416 9.46 -38.60 13.11
C LEU A 416 8.38 -37.61 13.60
N VAL A 417 7.24 -38.12 14.07
CA VAL A 417 6.13 -37.31 14.58
C VAL A 417 5.57 -37.93 15.88
N LYS A 418 5.15 -37.08 16.83
CA LYS A 418 4.54 -37.50 18.11
C LYS A 418 3.04 -37.72 17.96
N THR A 419 2.45 -38.59 18.79
CA THR A 419 1.01 -38.89 18.81
C THR A 419 0.16 -37.62 18.98
N SER A 420 -0.69 -37.31 18.00
CA SER A 420 -1.61 -36.16 18.00
C SER A 420 -3.05 -36.62 17.79
N LYS A 421 -4.04 -35.79 18.16
CA LYS A 421 -5.46 -36.07 17.88
C LYS A 421 -5.75 -36.01 16.37
N PRO A 422 -6.77 -36.73 15.85
CA PRO A 422 -7.16 -36.75 14.43
C PRO A 422 -7.24 -35.35 13.78
N GLU A 423 -7.80 -34.39 14.53
CA GLU A 423 -8.03 -33.00 14.09
C GLU A 423 -6.74 -32.15 13.97
N GLU A 424 -5.61 -32.63 14.52
CA GLU A 424 -4.30 -31.94 14.51
C GLU A 424 -3.32 -32.50 13.45
N LEU A 425 -3.67 -33.59 12.75
CA LEU A 425 -2.78 -34.32 11.84
C LEU A 425 -2.23 -33.49 10.68
N VAL A 426 -3.03 -32.57 10.14
CA VAL A 426 -2.63 -31.72 9.00
C VAL A 426 -1.55 -30.73 9.41
N ASN A 427 -1.60 -30.23 10.64
CA ASN A 427 -0.65 -29.24 11.15
C ASN A 427 0.61 -29.86 11.74
N SER A 428 0.62 -31.17 12.04
CA SER A 428 1.73 -31.86 12.70
C SER A 428 2.75 -32.49 11.75
N LEU A 429 2.56 -32.40 10.44
CA LEU A 429 3.57 -32.81 9.46
C LEU A 429 4.85 -31.95 9.60
N PRO A 430 6.06 -32.56 9.50
CA PRO A 430 7.33 -31.83 9.43
C PRO A 430 7.40 -30.86 8.25
N ASP A 431 8.24 -29.83 8.35
CA ASP A 431 8.40 -28.82 7.28
C ASP A 431 8.95 -29.42 5.98
N PHE A 432 9.76 -30.48 6.09
CA PHE A 432 10.33 -31.22 4.98
C PHE A 432 10.11 -32.72 5.20
N ILE A 433 9.61 -33.40 4.17
CA ILE A 433 9.27 -34.82 4.20
C ILE A 433 10.06 -35.51 3.10
N ALA A 434 10.86 -36.52 3.48
CA ALA A 434 11.67 -37.25 2.52
C ALA A 434 10.80 -38.13 1.61
N LEU A 435 11.16 -38.22 0.33
CA LEU A 435 10.47 -39.06 -0.67
C LEU A 435 10.47 -40.54 -0.27
N GLY A 436 11.51 -41.00 0.44
CA GLY A 436 11.58 -42.37 0.95
C GLY A 436 10.36 -42.75 1.79
N HIS A 437 9.92 -41.88 2.69
CA HIS A 437 8.72 -42.13 3.50
C HIS A 437 7.43 -42.14 2.67
N ILE A 438 7.37 -41.37 1.58
CA ILE A 438 6.23 -41.36 0.66
C ILE A 438 6.21 -42.66 -0.15
N LYS A 439 7.37 -43.13 -0.61
CA LYS A 439 7.51 -44.43 -1.28
C LYS A 439 7.06 -45.56 -0.37
N ASP A 440 7.60 -45.64 0.85
CA ASP A 440 7.22 -46.67 1.82
C ASP A 440 5.70 -46.67 2.08
N MET A 441 5.08 -45.48 2.16
CA MET A 441 3.64 -45.32 2.36
C MET A 441 2.82 -45.84 1.16
N LEU A 442 3.30 -45.64 -0.06
CA LEU A 442 2.62 -46.06 -1.30
C LEU A 442 2.84 -47.55 -1.60
N GLU A 443 3.94 -48.13 -1.12
CA GLU A 443 4.26 -49.56 -1.27
C GLU A 443 3.68 -50.43 -0.14
N ASP A 444 3.17 -49.84 0.95
CA ASP A 444 2.49 -50.56 2.04
C ASP A 444 1.16 -51.18 1.55
N GLU A 445 1.18 -52.50 1.31
CA GLU A 445 0.07 -53.33 0.82
C GLU A 445 -1.07 -53.52 1.84
N SER A 446 -0.89 -53.09 3.08
CA SER A 446 -1.83 -53.39 4.17
C SER A 446 -3.13 -52.59 4.16
N GLU A 447 -3.28 -51.55 3.33
CA GLU A 447 -4.47 -50.69 3.31
C GLU A 447 -4.84 -50.10 1.93
N ILE A 448 -6.08 -49.59 1.87
CA ILE A 448 -6.84 -49.07 0.72
C ILE A 448 -5.98 -48.27 -0.28
N LEU A 449 -6.24 -48.50 -1.57
CA LEU A 449 -5.61 -47.83 -2.69
C LEU A 449 -5.71 -46.29 -2.56
N VAL A 450 -4.61 -45.55 -2.72
CA VAL A 450 -4.69 -44.08 -2.81
C VAL A 450 -5.47 -43.73 -4.09
N PRO A 451 -6.66 -43.12 -4.00
CA PRO A 451 -7.44 -42.81 -5.19
C PRO A 451 -6.88 -41.53 -5.82
N TRP A 452 -6.10 -41.68 -6.90
CA TRP A 452 -5.72 -40.55 -7.75
C TRP A 452 -6.98 -39.96 -8.38
N LYS A 453 -6.96 -38.64 -8.68
CA LYS A 453 -8.08 -38.04 -9.40
C LYS A 453 -8.26 -38.69 -10.77
N VAL A 454 -9.52 -38.86 -11.17
CA VAL A 454 -9.92 -39.46 -12.47
C VAL A 454 -9.14 -38.89 -13.66
N ARG A 455 -8.81 -37.59 -13.65
CA ARG A 455 -8.04 -36.95 -14.73
C ARG A 455 -6.70 -37.62 -15.02
N TYR A 456 -6.03 -38.20 -14.03
CA TYR A 456 -4.72 -38.83 -14.26
C TYR A 456 -4.85 -40.19 -14.93
N PHE A 457 -5.94 -40.91 -14.72
CA PHE A 457 -6.20 -42.17 -15.43
C PHE A 457 -6.46 -41.94 -16.93
N ALA A 458 -6.96 -40.77 -17.30
CA ALA A 458 -7.17 -40.40 -18.70
C ALA A 458 -5.86 -39.99 -19.41
N ILE A 459 -4.86 -39.54 -18.66
CA ILE A 459 -3.64 -38.92 -19.21
C ILE A 459 -2.42 -39.84 -19.08
N GLN A 460 -2.38 -40.68 -18.04
CA GLN A 460 -1.26 -41.56 -17.73
C GLN A 460 -1.67 -43.02 -17.84
N ASN A 461 -0.81 -43.82 -18.47
CA ASN A 461 -0.98 -45.27 -18.46
C ASN A 461 -0.50 -45.83 -17.11
N PHE A 462 -1.45 -46.24 -16.27
CA PHE A 462 -1.21 -46.86 -14.98
C PHE A 462 -1.23 -48.40 -15.02
N ALA A 463 -1.46 -49.02 -16.19
CA ALA A 463 -1.44 -50.47 -16.31
C ALA A 463 -0.10 -51.05 -15.85
N GLY A 464 -0.15 -52.01 -14.93
CA GLY A 464 1.02 -52.68 -14.37
C GLY A 464 1.89 -51.83 -13.43
N LYS A 465 1.52 -50.57 -13.14
CA LYS A 465 2.28 -49.70 -12.23
C LYS A 465 1.76 -49.84 -10.80
N ASN A 466 2.67 -50.07 -9.85
CA ASN A 466 2.38 -49.93 -8.42
C ASN A 466 2.10 -48.45 -8.07
N GLN A 467 1.62 -48.16 -6.86
CA GLN A 467 1.23 -46.80 -6.48
C GLN A 467 2.41 -45.81 -6.50
N TRP A 468 3.63 -46.27 -6.19
CA TRP A 468 4.83 -45.43 -6.29
C TRP A 468 5.11 -45.00 -7.73
N ASN A 469 5.05 -45.94 -8.68
CA ASN A 469 5.24 -45.67 -10.09
C ASN A 469 4.10 -44.82 -10.69
N GLN A 470 2.89 -44.93 -10.14
CA GLN A 470 1.78 -44.02 -10.48
C GLN A 470 2.06 -42.60 -9.96
N PHE A 471 2.51 -42.47 -8.70
CA PHE A 471 2.91 -41.18 -8.11
C PHE A 471 4.02 -40.51 -8.91
N LEU A 472 5.07 -41.25 -9.29
CA LEU A 472 6.16 -40.73 -10.12
C LEU A 472 5.66 -40.27 -11.50
N ALA A 473 4.75 -41.02 -12.12
CA ALA A 473 4.17 -40.63 -13.41
C ALA A 473 3.34 -39.33 -13.29
N ILE A 474 2.58 -39.17 -12.21
CA ILE A 474 1.84 -37.93 -11.92
C ILE A 474 2.79 -36.77 -11.65
N LEU A 475 3.83 -36.97 -10.84
CA LEU A 475 4.84 -35.96 -10.52
C LEU A 475 5.54 -35.48 -11.80
N ASN A 476 5.98 -36.41 -12.65
CA ASN A 476 6.62 -36.09 -13.92
C ASN A 476 5.67 -35.33 -14.84
N TYR A 477 4.42 -35.80 -14.98
CA TYR A 477 3.41 -35.11 -15.80
C TYR A 477 3.15 -33.68 -15.32
N GLU A 478 2.90 -33.51 -14.02
CA GLU A 478 2.59 -32.19 -13.44
C GLU A 478 3.77 -31.24 -13.63
N LEU A 479 5.01 -31.69 -13.42
CA LEU A 479 6.19 -30.87 -13.65
C LEU A 479 6.38 -30.51 -15.13
N MET A 480 6.31 -31.50 -16.02
CA MET A 480 6.48 -31.27 -17.47
C MET A 480 5.37 -30.38 -18.04
N SER A 481 4.13 -30.51 -17.56
CA SER A 481 3.01 -29.64 -17.98
C SER A 481 3.14 -28.18 -17.55
N GLN A 482 3.98 -27.87 -16.55
CA GLN A 482 4.31 -26.48 -16.21
C GLN A 482 5.37 -25.90 -17.15
N ILE A 483 6.12 -26.75 -17.83
CA ILE A 483 7.22 -26.38 -18.73
C ILE A 483 6.73 -26.37 -20.18
N GLU A 484 5.89 -27.33 -20.57
CA GLU A 484 5.26 -27.49 -21.86
C GLU A 484 3.75 -27.21 -21.73
N THR A 485 3.26 -26.13 -22.33
CA THR A 485 1.83 -25.86 -22.46
C THR A 485 1.31 -26.39 -23.80
N ASP A 486 0.35 -27.32 -23.75
CA ASP A 486 -0.44 -27.68 -24.93
C ASP A 486 -1.48 -26.58 -25.17
N THR A 487 -1.29 -25.74 -26.19
CA THR A 487 -2.36 -24.86 -26.68
C THR A 487 -3.13 -25.59 -27.77
N THR A 488 -4.36 -25.99 -27.45
CA THR A 488 -5.30 -26.49 -28.47
C THR A 488 -6.01 -25.28 -29.10
N THR A 489 -5.55 -24.84 -30.27
CA THR A 489 -6.33 -23.94 -31.12
C THR A 489 -7.37 -24.78 -31.86
N GLN A 490 -8.66 -24.51 -31.62
CA GLN A 490 -9.73 -25.03 -32.47
C GLN A 490 -9.85 -24.14 -33.69
N ASP A 491 -9.13 -24.46 -34.76
CA ASP A 491 -9.45 -23.98 -36.09
C ASP A 491 -10.09 -25.10 -36.92
N THR A 492 -11.11 -24.72 -37.67
CA THR A 492 -12.23 -25.55 -38.12
C THR A 492 -11.92 -26.67 -39.12
N ASN A 493 -10.67 -27.06 -39.39
CA ASN A 493 -10.39 -28.21 -40.28
C ASN A 493 -9.08 -28.98 -40.02
N ALA A 494 -8.35 -28.75 -38.92
CA ALA A 494 -7.26 -29.63 -38.50
C ALA A 494 -6.91 -29.38 -37.03
N SER A 495 -7.05 -30.40 -36.18
CA SER A 495 -6.51 -30.36 -34.82
C SER A 495 -5.00 -30.58 -34.87
N SER A 496 -4.21 -29.51 -35.00
CA SER A 496 -2.77 -29.55 -34.76
C SER A 496 -2.49 -29.15 -33.31
N SER A 497 -2.02 -30.08 -32.48
CA SER A 497 -1.48 -29.74 -31.16
C SER A 497 -0.11 -29.08 -31.35
N LEU A 498 -0.07 -27.75 -31.22
CA LEU A 498 1.20 -27.04 -31.07
C LEU A 498 1.57 -27.08 -29.59
N LYS A 499 2.63 -27.83 -29.27
CA LYS A 499 3.30 -27.72 -27.97
C LYS A 499 4.03 -26.38 -27.94
N SER A 500 3.59 -25.43 -27.11
CA SER A 500 4.38 -24.23 -26.81
C SER A 500 4.94 -24.36 -25.41
N SER A 501 6.26 -24.34 -25.26
CA SER A 501 6.88 -24.30 -23.94
C SER A 501 6.71 -22.92 -23.30
N PHE A 502 6.85 -22.84 -21.97
CA PHE A 502 6.99 -21.57 -21.26
C PHE A 502 8.07 -20.68 -21.91
N TYR A 503 9.12 -21.31 -22.44
CA TYR A 503 10.17 -20.65 -23.19
C TYR A 503 9.68 -20.10 -24.54
N ASP A 504 8.88 -20.85 -25.29
CA ASP A 504 8.34 -20.39 -26.58
C ASP A 504 7.42 -19.18 -26.39
N ASN A 505 6.61 -19.17 -25.33
CA ASN A 505 5.79 -18.02 -24.97
C ASN A 505 6.64 -16.80 -24.60
N LEU A 506 7.74 -17.00 -23.85
CA LEU A 506 8.68 -15.92 -23.52
C LEU A 506 9.44 -15.40 -24.75
N GLN A 507 9.82 -16.28 -25.68
CA GLN A 507 10.42 -15.90 -26.95
C GLN A 507 9.45 -15.14 -27.84
N GLU A 508 8.18 -15.55 -27.89
CA GLU A 508 7.15 -14.88 -28.67
C GLU A 508 6.88 -13.47 -28.12
N ILE A 509 6.79 -13.34 -26.79
CA ILE A 509 6.72 -12.03 -26.13
C ILE A 509 7.97 -11.19 -26.47
N SER A 510 9.17 -11.76 -26.42
CA SER A 510 10.39 -11.05 -26.80
C SER A 510 10.37 -10.58 -28.26
N LYS A 511 9.95 -11.43 -29.20
CA LYS A 511 9.83 -11.08 -30.64
C LYS A 511 8.75 -10.03 -30.89
N LEU A 512 7.61 -10.11 -30.21
CA LEU A 512 6.55 -9.09 -30.29
C LEU A 512 7.05 -7.74 -29.77
N LEU A 513 7.90 -7.75 -28.75
CA LEU A 513 8.47 -6.54 -28.15
C LEU A 513 9.62 -5.92 -28.95
N GLN A 514 10.34 -6.70 -29.78
CA GLN A 514 11.34 -6.14 -30.70
C GLN A 514 10.76 -5.15 -31.72
N ASN A 515 9.47 -5.27 -32.03
CA ASN A 515 8.74 -4.36 -32.93
C ASN A 515 7.77 -3.43 -32.17
N PHE A 516 7.76 -3.48 -30.85
CA PHE A 516 6.84 -2.71 -30.04
C PHE A 516 7.37 -1.28 -29.89
N THR A 517 6.60 -0.32 -30.39
CA THR A 517 6.86 1.11 -30.18
C THR A 517 5.86 1.64 -29.17
N LEU A 518 6.35 2.20 -28.06
CA LEU A 518 5.50 2.87 -27.09
C LEU A 518 5.08 4.22 -27.66
N ASP A 519 3.80 4.40 -27.97
CA ASP A 519 3.25 5.74 -28.19
C ASP A 519 3.31 6.49 -26.86
N ASP A 520 4.05 7.59 -26.79
CA ASP A 520 4.19 8.47 -25.62
C ASP A 520 2.83 8.92 -25.03
N LYS A 521 1.74 8.82 -25.79
CA LYS A 521 0.38 9.13 -25.33
C LYS A 521 -0.35 7.95 -24.68
N SER A 522 0.16 6.73 -24.81
CA SER A 522 -0.50 5.51 -24.34
C SER A 522 -0.05 5.16 -22.91
N LYS A 523 -0.96 5.29 -21.94
CA LYS A 523 -0.76 4.74 -20.59
C LYS A 523 -1.17 3.27 -20.60
N ILE A 524 -0.22 2.39 -20.84
CA ILE A 524 -0.46 0.94 -20.77
C ILE A 524 -0.20 0.49 -19.33
N THR A 525 -1.18 -0.17 -18.72
CA THR A 525 -1.02 -0.86 -17.44
C THR A 525 -0.93 -2.36 -17.75
N ILE A 526 0.25 -2.95 -17.60
CA ILE A 526 0.40 -4.41 -17.64
C ILE A 526 -0.06 -4.92 -16.27
N LYS A 527 -1.09 -5.77 -16.25
CA LYS A 527 -1.65 -6.34 -15.02
C LYS A 527 -1.10 -7.74 -14.77
#